data_AF-A0A2V2F628-F1
#
_entry.id   AF-A0A2V2F628-F1
#
_cell.length_a   1.000
_cell.length_b   1.000
_cell.length_c   1.000
_cell.angle_alpha   90.00
_cell.angle_beta   90.00
_cell.angle_gamma   90.00
#
_symmetry.space_group_name_H-M   'P 1'
#
loop_
_entity.id
_entity.type
_entity.pdbx_description
1 polymer ?
#
loop_
_entity_poly.entity_id
_entity_poly.type
_entity_poly.pdbx_seq_one_letter_code
_entity_poly.pdbx_strand_id
1 'polypeptide(L)'
;MYNLRLANKADSCYNLCCTIIRKEALFLNSLAELASVWQNIYQSLGEVFSNSSQELWFGSIQLIRLSDKLALLTIPVDFKCNIIKNKYIDILKEHFYNYLGFEIEVDIITHEKLDDDAEAERLFAEYIKEKTITEEEEKKKSLENDIRLISSDPGDNDNPKGLAYFTFENFIVGDANKFAYAACYAIATSDEVNYNPLFIHGKSGLGKTHLMYAIINRLFKRDPNLRVVYIRGEEFTNHLIEAIKNGTTEQFREKYRTADILLVDDIQFIAGKNATQDEFFHTFNVLYEAQKQIIVTCDRQIREMKNLEERIRTRLEWGISADIQPPDTELRMAIIRKKSEEYKLSLSEDIVEYLAERLRGNVRRIEGGVKKLRAMQFFEGKKITLDLARAAIADFVPEEEPEHNKIEKTLDKVCDRYNISRETILGKKRSANVVLARHTCMYILREGLEKTYEEIGAVFSCDHTTVMAAIRKIEREKADKPAFAEDVENLIRDIQEDK
;
A
#
# COMPACT_ATOMS: atom_id res chain seq x y z
N MET A 1 70.26 9.91 -9.33
CA MET A 1 69.98 11.07 -8.45
C MET A 1 69.92 12.40 -9.24
N TYR A 2 69.30 12.43 -10.44
CA TYR A 2 69.14 13.69 -11.20
C TYR A 2 67.76 13.90 -11.87
N ASN A 3 66.82 12.94 -11.80
CA ASN A 3 65.47 13.07 -12.39
C ASN A 3 64.33 13.19 -11.38
N LEU A 4 64.60 13.19 -10.07
CA LEU A 4 63.57 13.34 -9.02
C LEU A 4 63.47 14.76 -8.42
N ARG A 5 64.32 15.70 -8.85
CA ARG A 5 64.28 17.10 -8.40
C ARG A 5 63.62 18.07 -9.38
N LEU A 6 63.34 17.63 -10.61
CA LEU A 6 62.62 18.45 -11.61
C LEU A 6 61.10 18.22 -11.57
N ALA A 7 60.64 17.00 -11.27
CA ALA A 7 59.20 16.70 -11.10
C ALA A 7 58.58 17.41 -9.87
N ASN A 8 59.28 17.39 -8.71
CA ASN A 8 58.78 18.05 -7.51
C ASN A 8 58.77 19.59 -7.58
N LYS A 9 59.49 20.21 -8.53
CA LYS A 9 59.38 21.66 -8.78
C LYS A 9 58.22 21.99 -9.73
N ALA A 10 57.90 21.10 -10.67
CA ALA A 10 56.75 21.25 -11.55
C ALA A 10 55.43 21.06 -10.79
N ASP A 11 55.29 20.02 -9.97
CA ASP A 11 54.08 19.79 -9.16
C ASP A 11 53.91 20.83 -8.04
N SER A 12 55.01 21.35 -7.50
CA SER A 12 54.95 22.44 -6.53
C SER A 12 54.51 23.76 -7.18
N CYS A 13 54.96 24.06 -8.41
CA CYS A 13 54.51 25.24 -9.15
C CYS A 13 53.08 25.08 -9.68
N TYR A 14 52.67 23.88 -10.10
CA TYR A 14 51.30 23.58 -10.56
C TYR A 14 50.31 23.68 -9.41
N ASN A 15 50.63 23.10 -8.24
CA ASN A 15 49.79 23.24 -7.05
C ASN A 15 49.77 24.67 -6.49
N LEU A 16 50.88 25.42 -6.54
CA LEU A 16 50.85 26.84 -6.17
C LEU A 16 50.00 27.66 -7.15
N CYS A 17 50.12 27.41 -8.45
CA CYS A 17 49.35 28.09 -9.50
C CYS A 17 47.85 27.77 -9.37
N CYS A 18 47.47 26.49 -9.20
CA CYS A 18 46.07 26.10 -8.96
C CYS A 18 45.53 26.65 -7.63
N THR A 19 46.36 26.76 -6.58
CA THR A 19 45.94 27.37 -5.30
C THR A 19 45.78 28.89 -5.41
N ILE A 20 46.58 29.55 -6.25
CA ILE A 20 46.46 30.99 -6.57
C ILE A 20 45.20 31.23 -7.42
N ILE A 21 44.97 30.43 -8.48
CA ILE A 21 43.77 30.48 -9.32
C ILE A 21 42.50 30.20 -8.50
N ARG A 22 42.54 29.23 -7.58
CA ARG A 22 41.41 28.92 -6.69
C ARG A 22 41.12 30.04 -5.68
N LYS A 23 42.14 30.80 -5.25
CA LYS A 23 41.97 32.00 -4.40
C LYS A 23 41.49 33.22 -5.20
N GLU A 24 41.95 33.40 -6.44
CA GLU A 24 41.51 34.50 -7.31
C GLU A 24 40.07 34.29 -7.81
N ALA A 25 39.71 33.06 -8.20
CA ALA A 25 38.34 32.70 -8.63
C ALA A 25 37.27 32.90 -7.54
N LEU A 26 37.65 32.90 -6.26
CA LEU A 26 36.75 33.17 -5.14
C LEU A 26 36.40 34.67 -4.98
N PHE A 27 37.06 35.58 -5.71
CA PHE A 27 36.87 37.03 -5.60
C PHE A 27 36.55 37.74 -6.93
N LEU A 28 36.45 37.00 -8.05
CA LEU A 28 36.09 37.60 -9.35
C LEU A 28 34.63 38.05 -9.35
N ASN A 29 34.42 39.36 -9.31
CA ASN A 29 33.09 39.97 -9.28
C ASN A 29 32.89 41.01 -10.40
N SER A 30 33.88 41.21 -11.27
CA SER A 30 33.78 42.15 -12.39
C SER A 30 33.68 41.41 -13.73
N LEU A 31 32.81 41.88 -14.61
CA LEU A 31 32.64 41.33 -15.96
C LEU A 31 33.93 41.34 -16.78
N ALA A 32 34.83 42.29 -16.53
CA ALA A 32 36.12 42.38 -17.24
C ALA A 32 37.05 41.21 -16.91
N GLU A 33 37.08 40.77 -15.65
CA GLU A 33 37.88 39.62 -15.22
C GLU A 33 37.26 38.31 -15.72
N LEU A 34 35.93 38.19 -15.62
CA LEU A 34 35.19 37.03 -16.12
C LEU A 34 35.32 36.87 -17.64
N ALA A 35 35.32 37.97 -18.39
CA ALA A 35 35.56 37.96 -19.82
C ALA A 35 36.97 37.45 -20.15
N SER A 36 37.98 37.84 -19.37
CA SER A 36 39.36 37.36 -19.56
C SER A 36 39.48 35.86 -19.31
N VAL A 37 38.81 35.34 -18.26
CA VAL A 37 38.74 33.89 -17.99
C VAL A 37 38.05 33.16 -19.13
N TRP A 38 36.89 33.64 -19.58
CA TRP A 38 36.17 33.04 -20.69
C TRP A 38 36.99 33.05 -21.99
N GLN A 39 37.73 34.12 -22.28
CA GLN A 39 38.58 34.19 -23.48
C GLN A 39 39.65 33.08 -23.51
N ASN A 40 40.27 32.77 -22.37
CA ASN A 40 41.25 31.68 -22.29
C ASN A 40 40.59 30.31 -22.52
N ILE A 41 39.42 30.09 -21.92
CA ILE A 41 38.64 28.85 -22.12
C ILE A 41 38.18 28.76 -23.58
N TYR A 42 37.67 29.84 -24.14
CA TYR A 42 37.25 29.94 -25.54
C TYR A 42 38.39 29.58 -26.48
N GLN A 43 39.59 30.13 -26.28
CA GLN A 43 40.77 29.79 -27.09
C GLN A 43 41.13 28.31 -27.03
N SER A 44 41.04 27.68 -25.85
CA SER A 44 41.32 26.25 -25.69
C SER A 44 40.34 25.34 -26.45
N LEU A 45 39.10 25.80 -26.71
CA LEU A 45 38.14 25.05 -27.54
C LEU A 45 38.61 24.93 -29.00
N GLY A 46 39.50 25.80 -29.47
CA GLY A 46 40.06 25.74 -30.82
C GLY A 46 40.95 24.51 -31.07
N GLU A 47 41.37 23.81 -30.02
CA GLU A 47 42.09 22.53 -30.15
C GLU A 47 41.15 21.38 -30.56
N VAL A 48 39.86 21.50 -30.23
CA VAL A 48 38.84 20.46 -30.43
C VAL A 48 37.91 20.81 -31.60
N PHE A 49 37.65 22.10 -31.82
CA PHE A 49 36.70 22.59 -32.82
C PHE A 49 37.39 23.37 -33.93
N SER A 50 36.87 23.28 -35.15
CA SER A 50 37.28 24.19 -36.23
C SER A 50 36.89 25.64 -35.91
N ASN A 51 37.65 26.62 -36.41
CA ASN A 51 37.39 28.05 -36.19
C ASN A 51 35.93 28.45 -36.49
N SER A 52 35.33 27.92 -37.57
CA SER A 52 33.94 28.21 -37.92
C SER A 52 32.95 27.60 -36.94
N SER A 53 33.23 26.40 -36.41
CA SER A 53 32.37 25.74 -35.41
C SER A 53 32.49 26.41 -34.05
N GLN A 54 33.71 26.80 -33.66
CA GLN A 54 34.00 27.47 -32.41
C GLN A 54 33.27 28.82 -32.31
N GLU A 55 33.38 29.64 -33.37
CA GLU A 55 32.68 30.92 -33.46
C GLU A 55 31.16 30.75 -33.49
N LEU A 56 30.65 29.78 -34.26
CA LEU A 56 29.22 29.52 -34.37
C LEU A 56 28.56 29.18 -33.03
N TRP A 57 29.20 28.31 -32.24
CA TRP A 57 28.62 27.77 -31.01
C TRP A 57 28.99 28.57 -29.76
N PHE A 58 30.21 29.06 -29.66
CA PHE A 58 30.74 29.62 -28.41
C PHE A 58 31.11 31.11 -28.49
N GLY A 59 31.16 31.70 -29.69
CA GLY A 59 31.62 33.09 -29.88
C GLY A 59 30.74 34.15 -29.21
N SER A 60 29.44 33.86 -29.03
CA SER A 60 28.49 34.77 -28.38
C SER A 60 28.23 34.43 -26.90
N ILE A 61 29.05 33.57 -26.28
CA ILE A 61 28.90 33.22 -24.87
C ILE A 61 29.60 34.26 -23.99
N GLN A 62 28.98 34.58 -22.87
CA GLN A 62 29.57 35.42 -21.82
C GLN A 62 29.50 34.71 -20.47
N LEU A 63 30.50 34.90 -19.62
CA LEU A 63 30.54 34.34 -18.27
C LEU A 63 29.94 35.33 -17.28
N ILE A 64 28.84 34.92 -16.63
CA ILE A 64 28.08 35.73 -15.65
C ILE A 64 28.69 35.60 -14.25
N ARG A 65 29.00 34.37 -13.84
CA ARG A 65 29.49 34.08 -12.49
C ARG A 65 30.49 32.94 -12.53
N LEU A 66 31.53 33.06 -11.71
CA LEU A 66 32.45 31.97 -11.45
C LEU A 66 32.67 31.86 -9.94
N SER A 67 32.52 30.65 -9.40
CA SER A 67 32.81 30.32 -8.00
C SER A 67 33.63 29.04 -7.90
N ASP A 68 33.80 28.52 -6.69
CA ASP A 68 34.41 27.21 -6.45
C ASP A 68 33.52 26.03 -6.85
N LYS A 69 32.24 26.29 -7.16
CA LYS A 69 31.24 25.24 -7.46
C LYS A 69 30.53 25.43 -8.79
N LEU A 70 30.39 26.66 -9.28
CA LEU A 70 29.56 26.96 -10.45
C LEU A 70 30.23 27.99 -11.37
N ALA A 71 30.25 27.68 -12.66
CA ALA A 71 30.42 28.62 -13.75
C ALA A 71 29.08 28.82 -14.47
N LEU A 72 28.49 30.01 -14.35
CA LEU A 72 27.23 30.37 -15.01
C LEU A 72 27.52 31.19 -16.26
N LEU A 73 27.09 30.69 -17.41
CA LEU A 73 27.29 31.30 -18.73
C LEU A 73 25.97 31.86 -19.26
N THR A 74 26.04 32.77 -20.23
CA THR A 74 24.87 33.21 -21.00
C THR A 74 25.14 33.23 -22.50
N ILE A 75 24.08 33.04 -23.29
CA ILE A 75 24.08 33.17 -24.74
C ILE A 75 22.74 33.79 -25.22
N PRO A 76 22.73 34.64 -26.26
CA PRO A 76 21.52 35.35 -26.70
C PRO A 76 20.45 34.50 -27.40
N VAL A 77 20.72 33.24 -27.71
CA VAL A 77 19.84 32.42 -28.55
C VAL A 77 19.47 31.13 -27.84
N ASP A 78 18.19 30.98 -27.47
CA ASP A 78 17.64 29.79 -26.79
C ASP A 78 17.96 28.48 -27.49
N PHE A 79 17.86 28.45 -28.82
CA PHE A 79 18.18 27.26 -29.61
C PHE A 79 19.64 26.83 -29.43
N LYS A 80 20.59 27.79 -29.40
CA LYS A 80 22.01 27.49 -29.17
C LYS A 80 22.25 27.06 -27.71
N CYS A 81 21.61 27.76 -26.76
CA CYS A 81 21.64 27.41 -25.33
C CYS A 81 21.29 25.92 -25.13
N ASN A 82 20.17 25.47 -25.69
CA ASN A 82 19.72 24.08 -25.61
C ASN A 82 20.70 23.07 -26.23
N ILE A 83 21.34 23.40 -27.37
CA ILE A 83 22.32 22.50 -27.99
C ILE A 83 23.59 22.41 -27.14
N ILE A 84 24.05 23.53 -26.60
CA ILE A 84 25.23 23.55 -25.73
C ILE A 84 24.98 22.72 -24.47
N LYS A 85 23.83 22.92 -23.81
CA LYS A 85 23.42 22.13 -22.62
C LYS A 85 23.42 20.63 -22.88
N ASN A 86 22.85 20.20 -24.01
CA ASN A 86 22.64 18.78 -24.25
C ASN A 86 23.84 18.07 -24.86
N LYS A 87 24.71 18.79 -25.58
CA LYS A 87 25.74 18.16 -26.41
C LYS A 87 27.18 18.57 -26.06
N TYR A 88 27.38 19.79 -25.58
CA TYR A 88 28.71 20.38 -25.41
C TYR A 88 29.05 20.71 -23.95
N ILE A 89 28.11 20.49 -23.01
CA ILE A 89 28.29 20.87 -21.61
C ILE A 89 29.43 20.12 -20.93
N ASP A 90 29.61 18.84 -21.22
CA ASP A 90 30.69 18.04 -20.63
C ASP A 90 32.06 18.45 -21.18
N ILE A 91 32.12 18.83 -22.46
CA ILE A 91 33.33 19.41 -23.06
C ILE A 91 33.67 20.74 -22.37
N LEU A 92 32.67 21.61 -22.15
CA LEU A 92 32.90 22.84 -21.40
C LEU A 92 33.42 22.54 -19.98
N LYS A 93 32.82 21.60 -19.25
CA LYS A 93 33.31 21.18 -17.91
C LYS A 93 34.76 20.72 -17.94
N GLU A 94 35.16 19.96 -18.95
CA GLU A 94 36.54 19.51 -19.13
C GLU A 94 37.51 20.69 -19.34
N HIS A 95 37.15 21.64 -20.20
CA HIS A 95 37.98 22.83 -20.43
C HIS A 95 38.03 23.75 -19.20
N PHE A 96 36.94 23.89 -18.46
CA PHE A 96 36.93 24.58 -17.16
C PHE A 96 37.82 23.86 -16.14
N TYR A 97 37.77 22.53 -16.07
CA TYR A 97 38.64 21.73 -15.19
C TYR A 97 40.12 21.90 -15.55
N ASN A 98 40.46 21.84 -16.83
CA ASN A 98 41.84 21.99 -17.31
C ASN A 98 42.40 23.39 -17.01
N TYR A 99 41.55 24.42 -17.08
CA TYR A 99 41.94 25.80 -16.79
C TYR A 99 42.02 26.09 -15.28
N LEU A 100 41.03 25.64 -14.49
CA LEU A 100 40.91 25.95 -13.06
C LEU A 100 41.64 24.96 -12.14
N GLY A 101 41.87 23.74 -12.62
CA GLY A 101 42.50 22.66 -11.87
C GLY A 101 41.59 21.95 -10.86
N PHE A 102 40.28 22.19 -10.90
CA PHE A 102 39.28 21.51 -10.06
C PHE A 102 37.94 21.35 -10.79
N GLU A 103 37.15 20.38 -10.34
CA GLU A 103 35.82 20.11 -10.92
C GLU A 103 34.83 21.21 -10.54
N ILE A 104 34.09 21.69 -11.53
CA ILE A 104 33.09 22.75 -11.37
C ILE A 104 31.83 22.39 -12.15
N GLU A 105 30.66 22.76 -11.60
CA GLU A 105 29.43 22.70 -12.36
C GLU A 105 29.43 23.82 -13.41
N VAL A 106 28.99 23.52 -14.62
CA VAL A 106 28.81 24.51 -15.69
C VAL A 106 27.35 24.49 -16.09
N ASP A 107 26.71 25.65 -16.05
CA ASP A 107 25.36 25.84 -16.58
C ASP A 107 25.31 27.10 -17.45
N ILE A 108 24.33 27.17 -18.33
CA ILE A 108 24.15 28.26 -19.28
C ILE A 108 22.71 28.73 -19.27
N ILE A 109 22.47 30.04 -19.35
CA ILE A 109 21.14 30.61 -19.46
C ILE A 109 21.03 31.41 -20.76
N THR A 110 19.81 31.76 -21.16
CA THR A 110 19.60 32.61 -22.33
C THR A 110 19.42 34.06 -21.87
N HIS A 111 20.26 34.97 -22.37
CA HIS A 111 20.10 36.42 -22.16
C HIS A 111 20.75 37.18 -23.31
N GLU A 112 20.11 38.26 -23.79
CA GLU A 112 20.51 38.94 -25.03
C GLU A 112 21.89 39.62 -24.93
N LYS A 113 22.19 40.29 -23.82
CA LYS A 113 23.48 40.95 -23.60
C LYS A 113 23.69 41.29 -22.13
N LEU A 114 24.89 41.09 -21.61
CA LEU A 114 25.31 41.64 -20.32
C LEU A 114 25.85 43.06 -20.53
N ASP A 115 25.13 44.06 -20.02
CA ASP A 115 25.50 45.46 -20.16
C ASP A 115 26.33 45.98 -18.96
N ASP A 116 26.12 45.46 -17.75
CA ASP A 116 26.90 45.81 -16.55
C ASP A 116 26.91 44.73 -15.45
N ASP A 117 27.75 44.93 -14.44
CA ASP A 117 27.90 44.00 -13.30
C ASP A 117 26.60 43.86 -12.48
N ALA A 118 25.72 44.87 -12.48
CA ALA A 118 24.47 44.83 -11.74
C ALA A 118 23.44 43.92 -12.43
N GLU A 119 23.43 43.90 -13.76
CA GLU A 119 22.63 42.97 -14.56
C GLU A 119 23.12 41.52 -14.39
N ALA A 120 24.44 41.30 -14.34
CA ALA A 120 25.02 39.98 -14.06
C ALA A 120 24.58 39.44 -12.68
N GLU A 121 24.62 40.28 -11.65
CA GLU A 121 24.21 39.90 -10.29
C GLU A 121 22.70 39.59 -10.22
N ARG A 122 21.87 40.37 -10.93
CA ARG A 122 20.43 40.12 -11.02
C ARG A 122 20.12 38.76 -11.65
N LEU A 123 20.75 38.45 -12.79
CA LEU A 123 20.55 37.18 -13.49
C LEU A 123 21.01 35.99 -12.64
N PHE A 124 22.11 36.14 -11.91
CA PHE A 124 22.56 35.12 -10.97
C PHE A 124 21.56 34.89 -9.84
N ALA A 125 20.98 35.95 -9.26
CA ALA A 125 19.97 35.82 -8.22
C ALA A 125 18.67 35.16 -8.74
N GLU A 126 18.23 35.49 -9.96
CA GLU A 126 17.09 34.85 -10.63
C GLU A 126 17.37 33.35 -10.87
N TYR A 127 18.55 33.00 -11.36
CA TYR A 127 18.98 31.62 -11.57
C TYR A 127 19.01 30.80 -10.26
N ILE A 128 19.58 31.33 -9.17
CA ILE A 128 19.61 30.61 -7.88
C ILE A 128 18.19 30.41 -7.35
N LYS A 129 17.31 31.40 -7.51
CA LYS A 129 15.91 31.28 -7.11
C LYS A 129 15.19 30.20 -7.92
N GLU A 130 15.36 30.15 -9.24
CA GLU A 130 14.79 29.10 -10.08
C GLU A 130 15.35 27.71 -9.77
N LYS A 131 16.67 27.57 -9.59
CA LYS A 131 17.28 26.28 -9.20
C LYS A 131 16.80 25.80 -7.83
N THR A 132 16.68 26.69 -6.84
CA THR A 132 16.20 26.32 -5.50
C THR A 132 14.74 25.83 -5.54
N ILE A 133 13.88 26.50 -6.31
CA ILE A 133 12.48 26.07 -6.52
C ILE A 133 12.44 24.70 -7.22
N THR A 134 13.28 24.50 -8.24
CA THR A 134 13.32 23.25 -9.01
C THR A 134 13.83 22.08 -8.16
N GLU A 135 14.86 22.29 -7.32
CA GLU A 135 15.37 21.27 -6.39
C GLU A 135 14.36 20.90 -5.30
N GLU A 136 13.57 21.87 -4.80
CA GLU A 136 12.47 21.60 -3.86
C GLU A 136 11.33 20.83 -4.53
N GLU A 137 10.98 21.18 -5.77
CA GLU A 137 9.99 20.45 -6.57
C GLU A 137 10.46 19.04 -6.96
N GLU A 138 11.75 18.85 -7.24
CA GLU A 138 12.35 17.55 -7.54
C GLU A 138 12.48 16.68 -6.29
N LYS A 139 12.85 17.24 -5.13
CA LYS A 139 12.79 16.52 -3.84
C LYS A 139 11.36 16.17 -3.45
N LYS A 140 10.40 17.06 -3.72
CA LYS A 140 8.99 16.78 -3.48
C LYS A 140 8.47 15.70 -4.44
N LYS A 141 8.85 15.73 -5.71
CA LYS A 141 8.55 14.68 -6.70
C LYS A 141 9.26 13.36 -6.38
N SER A 142 10.49 13.38 -5.85
CA SER A 142 11.21 12.19 -5.42
C SER A 142 10.58 11.59 -4.16
N LEU A 143 10.21 12.40 -3.17
CA LEU A 143 9.42 11.94 -2.01
C LEU A 143 8.05 11.40 -2.46
N GLU A 144 7.35 12.09 -3.36
CA GLU A 144 6.07 11.62 -3.92
C GLU A 144 6.25 10.30 -4.69
N ASN A 145 7.37 10.12 -5.41
CA ASN A 145 7.69 8.89 -6.11
C ASN A 145 8.11 7.76 -5.16
N ASP A 146 8.90 8.04 -4.14
CA ASP A 146 9.33 7.07 -3.12
C ASP A 146 8.15 6.60 -2.25
N ILE A 147 7.14 7.45 -2.07
CA ILE A 147 5.87 7.13 -1.42
C ILE A 147 4.92 6.39 -2.37
N ARG A 148 4.87 6.75 -3.66
CA ARG A 148 4.07 6.03 -4.70
C ARG A 148 4.65 4.66 -5.04
N LEU A 149 5.96 4.47 -4.96
CA LEU A 149 6.66 3.22 -5.26
C LEU A 149 6.46 2.13 -4.20
N ILE A 150 5.81 2.42 -3.06
CA ILE A 150 5.38 1.40 -2.10
C ILE A 150 4.06 0.71 -2.55
N SER A 151 3.53 1.08 -3.72
CA SER A 151 2.38 0.42 -4.35
C SER A 151 2.76 -0.37 -5.60
N SER A 152 3.58 -1.41 -5.46
CA SER A 152 3.43 -2.56 -6.36
C SER A 152 2.40 -3.51 -5.75
N ASP A 153 1.11 -3.30 -6.05
CA ASP A 153 0.13 -4.35 -5.84
C ASP A 153 0.43 -5.50 -6.83
N PRO A 154 0.55 -6.77 -6.40
CA PRO A 154 0.71 -7.91 -7.32
C PRO A 154 -0.60 -8.30 -8.03
N GLY A 155 -1.67 -7.50 -7.89
CA GLY A 155 -3.04 -7.92 -8.24
C GLY A 155 -3.69 -7.27 -9.47
N ASP A 156 -3.23 -6.12 -9.97
CA ASP A 156 -3.92 -5.44 -11.08
C ASP A 156 -2.93 -4.61 -11.93
N ASN A 157 -2.12 -5.30 -12.73
CA ASN A 157 -1.26 -4.67 -13.76
C ASN A 157 -2.04 -3.97 -14.89
N ASP A 158 -3.38 -4.02 -14.87
CA ASP A 158 -4.25 -3.48 -15.92
C ASP A 158 -4.95 -2.15 -15.57
N ASN A 159 -4.71 -1.54 -14.40
CA ASN A 159 -5.35 -0.26 -14.07
C ASN A 159 -4.42 0.73 -13.31
N PRO A 160 -3.88 1.77 -13.98
CA PRO A 160 -3.02 2.80 -13.35
C PRO A 160 -3.78 3.76 -12.40
N LYS A 161 -4.95 3.36 -11.88
CA LYS A 161 -5.82 4.15 -10.97
C LYS A 161 -5.75 3.72 -9.51
N GLY A 162 -4.85 2.79 -9.14
CA GLY A 162 -4.82 2.06 -7.87
C GLY A 162 -5.14 2.90 -6.63
N LEU A 163 -4.45 4.02 -6.41
CA LEU A 163 -4.70 4.88 -5.24
C LEU A 163 -5.95 5.77 -5.37
N ALA A 164 -6.28 6.27 -6.57
CA ALA A 164 -7.41 7.20 -6.74
C ALA A 164 -8.78 6.55 -6.47
N TYR A 165 -8.87 5.22 -6.53
CA TYR A 165 -10.11 4.49 -6.30
C TYR A 165 -10.38 4.19 -4.81
N PHE A 166 -9.35 3.91 -4.01
CA PHE A 166 -9.50 3.55 -2.60
C PHE A 166 -9.67 4.78 -1.70
N THR A 167 -10.85 5.38 -1.76
CA THR A 167 -11.22 6.58 -1.00
C THR A 167 -12.39 6.29 -0.06
N PHE A 168 -12.60 7.13 0.95
CA PHE A 168 -13.74 6.99 1.85
C PHE A 168 -15.07 7.12 1.08
N GLU A 169 -15.10 7.99 0.07
CA GLU A 169 -16.27 8.23 -0.78
C GLU A 169 -16.68 7.01 -1.62
N ASN A 170 -15.72 6.12 -1.91
CA ASN A 170 -15.97 4.87 -2.64
C ASN A 170 -16.15 3.66 -1.71
N PHE A 171 -16.04 3.83 -0.39
CA PHE A 171 -16.28 2.76 0.57
C PHE A 171 -17.76 2.74 0.97
N ILE A 172 -18.47 1.65 0.65
CA ILE A 172 -19.89 1.52 1.01
C ILE A 172 -20.00 1.11 2.47
N VAL A 173 -20.65 1.96 3.25
CA VAL A 173 -20.83 1.78 4.70
C VAL A 173 -22.15 1.06 4.99
N GLY A 174 -22.11 0.06 5.86
CA GLY A 174 -23.26 -0.59 6.45
C GLY A 174 -22.91 -1.14 7.84
N ASP A 175 -23.85 -1.76 8.55
CA ASP A 175 -23.65 -2.15 9.94
C ASP A 175 -22.44 -3.07 10.15
N ALA A 176 -22.14 -3.93 9.17
CA ALA A 176 -21.00 -4.84 9.17
C ALA A 176 -19.61 -4.17 9.18
N ASN A 177 -19.50 -2.89 8.79
CA ASN A 177 -18.22 -2.19 8.64
C ASN A 177 -18.22 -0.74 9.18
N LYS A 178 -19.35 -0.30 9.74
CA LYS A 178 -19.59 1.09 10.17
C LYS A 178 -18.60 1.58 11.21
N PHE A 179 -18.29 0.75 12.21
CA PHE A 179 -17.38 1.12 13.28
C PHE A 179 -15.95 1.29 12.76
N ALA A 180 -15.44 0.32 11.98
CA ALA A 180 -14.13 0.41 11.35
C ALA A 180 -14.01 1.63 10.43
N TYR A 181 -15.04 1.89 9.60
CA TYR A 181 -15.09 3.10 8.77
C TYR A 181 -15.00 4.37 9.61
N ALA A 182 -15.81 4.49 10.66
CA ALA A 182 -15.84 5.68 11.51
C ALA A 182 -14.50 5.93 12.22
N ALA A 183 -13.86 4.86 12.74
CA ALA A 183 -12.54 4.96 13.36
C ALA A 183 -11.47 5.43 12.36
N CYS A 184 -11.44 4.85 11.16
CA CYS A 184 -10.52 5.24 10.09
C CYS A 184 -10.74 6.69 9.65
N TYR A 185 -12.00 7.08 9.46
CA TYR A 185 -12.37 8.42 9.06
C TYR A 185 -11.99 9.46 10.12
N ALA A 186 -12.19 9.14 11.41
CA ALA A 186 -11.83 10.00 12.53
C ALA A 186 -10.32 10.27 12.59
N ILE A 187 -9.49 9.24 12.45
CA ILE A 187 -8.02 9.38 12.40
C ILE A 187 -7.58 10.22 11.19
N ALA A 188 -8.24 10.05 10.05
CA ALA A 188 -7.87 10.74 8.83
C ALA A 188 -8.36 12.20 8.74
N THR A 189 -9.24 12.65 9.64
CA THR A 189 -9.89 13.97 9.55
C THR A 189 -9.78 14.84 10.79
N SER A 190 -9.55 14.27 11.97
CA SER A 190 -9.43 15.01 13.22
C SER A 190 -7.98 15.04 13.70
N ASP A 191 -7.63 16.11 14.40
CA ASP A 191 -6.35 16.24 15.11
C ASP A 191 -6.48 15.86 16.60
N GLU A 192 -7.72 15.70 17.10
CA GLU A 192 -8.03 15.42 18.51
C GLU A 192 -8.27 13.93 18.81
N VAL A 193 -8.26 13.08 17.79
CA VAL A 193 -8.58 11.66 17.92
C VAL A 193 -7.31 10.88 18.28
N ASN A 194 -7.24 10.39 19.52
CA ASN A 194 -6.13 9.58 20.00
C ASN A 194 -6.46 8.08 20.00
N TYR A 195 -6.62 7.51 18.81
CA TYR A 195 -6.89 6.09 18.61
C TYR A 195 -5.59 5.38 18.20
N ASN A 196 -4.73 5.07 19.16
CA ASN A 196 -3.40 4.55 18.89
C ASN A 196 -3.04 3.33 19.77
N PRO A 197 -2.67 2.17 19.19
CA PRO A 197 -2.83 1.83 17.78
C PRO A 197 -4.31 1.64 17.38
N LEU A 198 -4.63 1.79 16.10
CA LEU A 198 -5.87 1.25 15.52
C LEU A 198 -5.59 -0.13 14.94
N PHE A 199 -6.29 -1.14 15.43
CA PHE A 199 -6.23 -2.51 14.93
C PHE A 199 -7.51 -2.88 14.18
N ILE A 200 -7.40 -3.12 12.87
CA ILE A 200 -8.54 -3.47 12.01
C ILE A 200 -8.48 -4.96 11.67
N HIS A 201 -9.50 -5.74 11.98
CA HIS A 201 -9.50 -7.17 11.67
C HIS A 201 -10.77 -7.66 10.99
N GLY A 202 -10.63 -8.74 10.22
CA GLY A 202 -11.72 -9.39 9.52
C GLY A 202 -11.20 -10.29 8.41
N LYS A 203 -12.03 -11.23 7.93
CA LYS A 203 -11.64 -12.18 6.88
C LYS A 203 -11.10 -11.46 5.62
N SER A 204 -10.39 -12.19 4.76
CA SER A 204 -9.81 -11.63 3.54
C SER A 204 -10.86 -11.04 2.60
N GLY A 205 -10.57 -9.87 2.02
CA GLY A 205 -11.44 -9.21 1.04
C GLY A 205 -12.68 -8.51 1.60
N LEU A 206 -12.64 -8.06 2.86
CA LEU A 206 -13.72 -7.26 3.48
C LEU A 206 -13.48 -5.75 3.45
N GLY A 207 -12.37 -5.28 2.86
CA GLY A 207 -12.10 -3.85 2.68
C GLY A 207 -11.07 -3.23 3.64
N LYS A 208 -10.31 -4.04 4.39
CA LYS A 208 -9.21 -3.58 5.26
C LYS A 208 -8.20 -2.70 4.49
N THR A 209 -7.65 -3.23 3.41
CA THR A 209 -6.71 -2.50 2.54
C THR A 209 -7.35 -1.26 1.90
N HIS A 210 -8.65 -1.30 1.55
CA HIS A 210 -9.35 -0.10 1.06
C HIS A 210 -9.33 1.01 2.12
N LEU A 211 -9.67 0.70 3.37
CA LEU A 211 -9.64 1.68 4.46
C LEU A 211 -8.23 2.23 4.71
N MET A 212 -7.19 1.40 4.63
CA MET A 212 -5.79 1.86 4.74
C MET A 212 -5.48 2.92 3.68
N TYR A 213 -5.78 2.64 2.40
CA TYR A 213 -5.57 3.61 1.33
C TYR A 213 -6.50 4.82 1.43
N ALA A 214 -7.73 4.68 1.93
CA ALA A 214 -8.63 5.79 2.15
C ALA A 214 -8.08 6.79 3.19
N ILE A 215 -7.48 6.29 4.27
CA ILE A 215 -6.77 7.09 5.26
C ILE A 215 -5.61 7.83 4.58
N ILE A 216 -4.75 7.12 3.87
CA ILE A 216 -3.59 7.69 3.16
C ILE A 216 -4.01 8.82 2.21
N ASN A 217 -4.99 8.55 1.35
CA ASN A 217 -5.52 9.52 0.38
C ASN A 217 -6.09 10.77 1.04
N ARG A 218 -6.75 10.62 2.20
CA ARG A 218 -7.33 11.74 2.92
C ARG A 218 -6.26 12.57 3.63
N LEU A 219 -5.25 11.91 4.22
CA LEU A 219 -4.13 12.56 4.88
C LEU A 219 -3.30 13.40 3.91
N PHE A 220 -2.96 12.88 2.73
CA PHE A 220 -2.22 13.64 1.72
C PHE A 220 -2.98 14.85 1.18
N LYS A 221 -4.32 14.80 1.17
CA LYS A 221 -5.14 15.98 0.86
C LYS A 221 -5.10 17.04 1.97
N ARG A 222 -4.91 16.63 3.23
CA ARG A 222 -4.87 17.52 4.40
C ARG A 222 -3.49 18.15 4.56
N ASP A 223 -2.45 17.32 4.55
CA ASP A 223 -1.06 17.76 4.71
C ASP A 223 -0.15 16.92 3.81
N PRO A 224 0.29 17.49 2.67
CA PRO A 224 1.21 16.82 1.74
C PRO A 224 2.60 16.52 2.33
N ASN A 225 2.98 17.14 3.45
CA ASN A 225 4.30 16.98 4.05
C ASN A 225 4.37 15.85 5.10
N LEU A 226 3.24 15.22 5.42
CA LEU A 226 3.19 14.11 6.38
C LEU A 226 4.02 12.92 5.88
N ARG A 227 4.85 12.37 6.77
CA ARG A 227 5.60 11.14 6.50
C ARG A 227 4.73 9.93 6.76
N VAL A 228 3.95 9.55 5.75
CA VAL A 228 3.07 8.37 5.79
C VAL A 228 3.80 7.16 5.25
N VAL A 229 3.93 6.11 6.05
CA VAL A 229 4.54 4.84 5.65
C VAL A 229 3.48 3.75 5.65
N TYR A 230 3.19 3.20 4.47
CA TYR A 230 2.38 1.99 4.30
C TYR A 230 3.28 0.81 3.99
N ILE A 231 3.02 -0.36 4.57
CA ILE A 231 3.78 -1.58 4.24
C ILE A 231 2.97 -2.83 4.55
N ARG A 232 3.11 -3.90 3.75
CA ARG A 232 2.59 -5.22 4.11
C ARG A 232 3.52 -5.94 5.08
N GLY A 233 2.99 -6.76 5.99
CA GLY A 233 3.81 -7.52 6.94
C GLY A 233 4.88 -8.41 6.27
N GLU A 234 4.56 -8.97 5.10
CA GLU A 234 5.52 -9.73 4.29
C GLU A 234 6.64 -8.84 3.73
N GLU A 235 6.31 -7.68 3.17
CA GLU A 235 7.29 -6.73 2.63
C GLU A 235 8.20 -6.17 3.73
N PHE A 236 7.66 -5.91 4.92
CA PHE A 236 8.45 -5.50 6.08
C PHE A 236 9.50 -6.57 6.42
N THR A 237 9.14 -7.86 6.34
CA THR A 237 10.09 -8.98 6.48
C THR A 237 11.20 -8.88 5.42
N ASN A 238 10.80 -8.74 4.15
CA ASN A 238 11.74 -8.76 3.03
C ASN A 238 12.72 -7.57 3.08
N HIS A 239 12.22 -6.37 3.36
CA HIS A 239 13.05 -5.18 3.55
C HIS A 239 14.03 -5.34 4.71
N LEU A 240 13.62 -6.00 5.81
CA LEU A 240 14.54 -6.27 6.92
C LEU A 240 15.64 -7.23 6.51
N ILE A 241 15.29 -8.32 5.81
CA ILE A 241 16.27 -9.30 5.30
C ILE A 241 17.29 -8.62 4.38
N GLU A 242 16.81 -7.78 3.46
CA GLU A 242 17.66 -7.02 2.53
C GLU A 242 18.58 -6.04 3.27
N ALA A 243 18.04 -5.31 4.24
CA ALA A 243 18.83 -4.36 5.03
C ALA A 243 19.92 -5.05 5.86
N ILE A 244 19.64 -6.24 6.41
CA ILE A 244 20.64 -7.06 7.10
C ILE A 244 21.71 -7.53 6.11
N LYS A 245 21.30 -8.06 4.95
CA LYS A 245 22.20 -8.57 3.91
C LYS A 245 23.15 -7.48 3.40
N ASN A 246 22.65 -6.25 3.23
CA ASN A 246 23.39 -5.13 2.65
C ASN A 246 24.07 -4.26 3.72
N GLY A 247 23.89 -4.54 5.02
CA GLY A 247 24.44 -3.72 6.10
C GLY A 247 23.78 -2.35 6.26
N THR A 248 22.55 -2.17 5.75
CA THR A 248 21.79 -0.90 5.73
C THR A 248 20.66 -0.87 6.77
N THR A 249 20.82 -1.58 7.88
CA THR A 249 19.80 -1.67 8.96
C THR A 249 19.47 -0.31 9.60
N GLU A 250 20.41 0.64 9.60
CA GLU A 250 20.17 2.01 10.06
C GLU A 250 19.18 2.75 9.16
N GLN A 251 19.36 2.67 7.84
CA GLN A 251 18.44 3.27 6.86
C GLN A 251 17.04 2.65 6.94
N PHE A 252 16.97 1.32 7.15
CA PHE A 252 15.70 0.64 7.43
C PHE A 252 15.01 1.27 8.65
N ARG A 253 15.74 1.44 9.76
CA ARG A 253 15.17 2.01 11.00
C ARG A 253 14.74 3.45 10.81
N GLU A 254 15.56 4.28 10.16
CA GLU A 254 15.23 5.67 9.87
C GLU A 254 13.94 5.76 9.05
N LYS A 255 13.78 4.92 8.02
CA LYS A 255 12.60 4.88 7.17
C LYS A 255 11.31 4.63 7.96
N TYR A 256 11.28 3.62 8.84
CA TYR A 256 10.05 3.27 9.57
C TYR A 256 9.85 4.04 10.88
N ARG A 257 10.92 4.41 11.59
CA ARG A 257 10.82 5.04 12.92
C ARG A 257 10.70 6.56 12.89
N THR A 258 10.89 7.18 11.73
CA THR A 258 10.65 8.63 11.53
C THR A 258 9.30 8.93 10.90
N ALA A 259 8.45 7.91 10.70
CA ALA A 259 7.11 8.07 10.17
C ALA A 259 6.22 8.88 11.14
N ASP A 260 5.40 9.77 10.59
CA ASP A 260 4.32 10.40 11.35
C ASP A 260 3.16 9.42 11.54
N ILE A 261 2.95 8.57 10.53
CA ILE A 261 1.88 7.58 10.47
C ILE A 261 2.43 6.29 9.86
N LEU A 262 2.35 5.19 10.61
CA LEU A 262 2.73 3.85 10.17
C LEU A 262 1.48 2.98 9.96
N LEU A 263 1.27 2.54 8.73
CA LEU A 263 0.19 1.66 8.31
C LEU A 263 0.78 0.29 7.94
N VAL A 264 0.49 -0.75 8.74
CA VAL A 264 0.94 -2.12 8.47
C VAL A 264 -0.25 -3.00 8.08
N ASP A 265 -0.28 -3.41 6.81
CA ASP A 265 -1.34 -4.28 6.28
C ASP A 265 -0.95 -5.76 6.46
N ASP A 266 -1.93 -6.61 6.77
CA ASP A 266 -1.79 -8.04 6.94
C ASP A 266 -0.64 -8.46 7.90
N ILE A 267 -0.70 -7.98 9.15
CA ILE A 267 0.31 -8.26 10.19
C ILE A 267 0.50 -9.75 10.47
N GLN A 268 -0.49 -10.60 10.16
CA GLN A 268 -0.37 -12.05 10.33
C GLN A 268 0.85 -12.65 9.62
N PHE A 269 1.37 -12.00 8.56
CA PHE A 269 2.54 -12.49 7.81
C PHE A 269 3.88 -12.35 8.55
N ILE A 270 3.96 -11.61 9.67
CA ILE A 270 5.15 -11.58 10.52
C ILE A 270 5.14 -12.67 11.59
N ALA A 271 3.99 -13.30 11.84
CA ALA A 271 3.86 -14.32 12.89
C ALA A 271 4.78 -15.51 12.61
N GLY A 272 5.51 -15.97 13.64
CA GLY A 272 6.53 -17.01 13.53
C GLY A 272 7.88 -16.55 12.98
N LYS A 273 8.03 -15.29 12.54
CA LYS A 273 9.30 -14.71 12.07
C LYS A 273 9.94 -13.88 13.18
N ASN A 274 10.61 -14.53 14.13
CA ASN A 274 11.10 -13.90 15.38
C ASN A 274 11.88 -12.59 15.15
N ALA A 275 12.89 -12.59 14.27
CA ALA A 275 13.67 -11.37 13.99
C ALA A 275 12.81 -10.21 13.43
N THR A 276 11.80 -10.53 12.62
CA THR A 276 10.86 -9.53 12.10
C THR A 276 9.93 -9.02 13.18
N GLN A 277 9.44 -9.90 14.06
CA GLN A 277 8.62 -9.54 15.21
C GLN A 277 9.39 -8.64 16.20
N ASP A 278 10.66 -8.97 16.48
CA ASP A 278 11.57 -8.14 17.28
C ASP A 278 11.68 -6.72 16.70
N GLU A 279 12.03 -6.60 15.42
CA GLU A 279 12.24 -5.29 14.79
C GLU A 279 10.93 -4.49 14.66
N PHE A 280 9.80 -5.16 14.38
CA PHE A 280 8.48 -4.54 14.40
C PHE A 280 8.14 -4.02 15.80
N PHE A 281 8.36 -4.82 16.85
CA PHE A 281 8.10 -4.41 18.24
C PHE A 281 8.91 -3.17 18.64
N HIS A 282 10.19 -3.10 18.26
CA HIS A 282 11.01 -1.92 18.50
C HIS A 282 10.53 -0.69 17.72
N THR A 283 10.17 -0.88 16.45
CA THR A 283 9.63 0.20 15.61
C THR A 283 8.31 0.73 16.18
N PHE A 284 7.42 -0.18 16.60
CA PHE A 284 6.16 0.15 17.24
C PHE A 284 6.38 1.02 18.49
N ASN A 285 7.27 0.60 19.41
CA ASN A 285 7.47 1.35 20.66
C ASN A 285 8.04 2.75 20.41
N VAL A 286 9.01 2.89 19.50
CA VAL A 286 9.60 4.19 19.18
C VAL A 286 8.53 5.15 18.64
N LEU A 287 7.70 4.68 17.72
CA LEU A 287 6.61 5.49 17.16
C LEU A 287 5.53 5.80 18.19
N TYR A 288 5.14 4.80 18.99
CA TYR A 288 4.12 4.95 20.02
C TYR A 288 4.54 5.95 21.11
N GLU A 289 5.77 5.87 21.60
CA GLU A 289 6.34 6.81 22.58
C GLU A 289 6.46 8.23 22.02
N ALA A 290 6.75 8.36 20.72
CA ALA A 290 6.75 9.63 19.99
C ALA A 290 5.34 10.12 19.60
N GLN A 291 4.28 9.48 20.09
CA GLN A 291 2.87 9.80 19.81
C GLN A 291 2.54 9.81 18.31
N LYS A 292 3.23 8.98 17.52
CA LYS A 292 2.98 8.80 16.09
C LYS A 292 1.86 7.78 15.88
N GLN A 293 1.04 7.98 14.85
CA GLN A 293 -0.14 7.14 14.62
C GLN A 293 0.28 5.77 14.07
N ILE A 294 -0.22 4.70 14.67
CA ILE A 294 0.00 3.33 14.20
C ILE A 294 -1.34 2.72 13.83
N ILE A 295 -1.45 2.15 12.63
CA ILE A 295 -2.63 1.44 12.14
C ILE A 295 -2.18 0.08 11.63
N VAL A 296 -2.85 -0.97 12.07
CA VAL A 296 -2.48 -2.35 11.75
C VAL A 296 -3.72 -3.10 11.29
N THR A 297 -3.61 -3.91 10.24
CA THR A 297 -4.69 -4.81 9.82
C THR A 297 -4.35 -6.28 10.04
N CYS A 298 -5.38 -7.11 10.20
CA CYS A 298 -5.23 -8.56 10.29
C CYS A 298 -6.40 -9.32 9.65
N ASP A 299 -6.16 -10.55 9.17
CA ASP A 299 -7.19 -11.43 8.64
C ASP A 299 -8.06 -12.12 9.72
N ARG A 300 -7.66 -12.02 10.99
CA ARG A 300 -8.26 -12.72 12.13
C ARG A 300 -8.17 -11.90 13.41
N GLN A 301 -8.82 -12.35 14.48
CA GLN A 301 -8.77 -11.64 15.76
C GLN A 301 -7.39 -11.77 16.42
N ILE A 302 -7.04 -10.79 17.27
CA ILE A 302 -5.76 -10.76 17.97
C ILE A 302 -5.49 -12.05 18.76
N ARG A 303 -6.51 -12.55 19.45
CA ARG A 303 -6.44 -13.76 20.30
C ARG A 303 -6.22 -15.06 19.51
N GLU A 304 -6.51 -15.06 18.22
CA GLU A 304 -6.38 -16.23 17.34
C GLU A 304 -4.98 -16.36 16.72
N MET A 305 -4.12 -15.35 16.88
CA MET A 305 -2.76 -15.31 16.31
C MET A 305 -1.75 -16.12 17.13
N LYS A 306 -1.76 -17.45 17.01
CA LYS A 306 -0.93 -18.37 17.84
C LYS A 306 0.59 -18.07 17.82
N ASN A 307 1.14 -17.66 16.68
CA ASN A 307 2.58 -17.46 16.48
C ASN A 307 3.02 -16.00 16.58
N LEU A 308 2.14 -15.10 17.02
CA LEU A 308 2.49 -13.71 17.32
C LEU A 308 2.93 -13.61 18.78
N GLU A 309 4.05 -12.96 19.03
CA GLU A 309 4.57 -12.77 20.38
C GLU A 309 3.60 -12.00 21.28
N GLU A 310 3.50 -12.44 22.54
CA GLU A 310 2.57 -11.89 23.52
C GLU A 310 2.74 -10.37 23.70
N ARG A 311 3.99 -9.88 23.71
CA ARG A 311 4.26 -8.43 23.85
C ARG A 311 3.75 -7.59 22.70
N ILE A 312 3.68 -8.12 21.47
CA ILE A 312 3.06 -7.42 20.34
C ILE A 312 1.55 -7.47 20.50
N ARG A 313 1.02 -8.64 20.86
CA ARG A 313 -0.40 -8.89 21.10
C ARG A 313 -0.98 -7.89 22.11
N THR A 314 -0.37 -7.79 23.29
CA THR A 314 -0.77 -6.86 24.35
C THR A 314 -0.76 -5.40 23.89
N ARG A 315 0.22 -4.99 23.08
CA ARG A 315 0.31 -3.61 22.56
C ARG A 315 -0.81 -3.28 21.59
N LEU A 316 -1.19 -4.23 20.73
CA LEU A 316 -2.33 -4.07 19.83
C LEU A 316 -3.66 -4.05 20.59
N GLU A 317 -3.78 -4.83 21.68
CA GLU A 317 -4.99 -4.87 22.52
C GLU A 317 -5.25 -3.59 23.32
N TRP A 318 -4.21 -2.83 23.67
CA TRP A 318 -4.36 -1.56 24.40
C TRP A 318 -4.96 -0.43 23.55
N GLY A 319 -4.93 -0.58 22.23
CA GLY A 319 -5.50 0.37 21.28
C GLY A 319 -7.01 0.18 21.07
N ILE A 320 -7.50 0.65 19.92
CA ILE A 320 -8.87 0.38 19.47
C ILE A 320 -8.86 -0.77 18.49
N SER A 321 -9.65 -1.80 18.79
CA SER A 321 -9.92 -2.91 17.88
C SER A 321 -11.22 -2.65 17.13
N ALA A 322 -11.18 -2.66 15.80
CA ALA A 322 -12.34 -2.51 14.94
C ALA A 322 -12.47 -3.73 14.02
N ASP A 323 -13.61 -4.41 14.10
CA ASP A 323 -13.91 -5.55 13.27
C ASP A 323 -14.62 -5.14 11.97
N ILE A 324 -14.36 -5.90 10.90
CA ILE A 324 -15.11 -5.84 9.66
C ILE A 324 -15.71 -7.22 9.41
N GLN A 325 -17.03 -7.26 9.35
CA GLN A 325 -17.79 -8.48 9.13
C GLN A 325 -18.18 -8.63 7.65
N PRO A 326 -18.50 -9.86 7.20
CA PRO A 326 -19.10 -10.07 5.90
C PRO A 326 -20.35 -9.20 5.70
N PRO A 327 -20.52 -8.55 4.53
CA PRO A 327 -21.67 -7.70 4.27
C PRO A 327 -22.96 -8.52 4.24
N ASP A 328 -24.04 -7.97 4.81
CA ASP A 328 -25.39 -8.50 4.68
C ASP A 328 -25.94 -8.31 3.25
N THR A 329 -27.14 -8.82 2.98
CA THR A 329 -27.72 -8.77 1.62
C THR A 329 -27.89 -7.34 1.12
N GLU A 330 -28.35 -6.43 1.98
CA GLU A 330 -28.56 -5.02 1.62
C GLU A 330 -27.25 -4.33 1.25
N LEU A 331 -26.21 -4.50 2.08
CA LEU A 331 -24.88 -3.97 1.84
C LEU A 331 -24.25 -4.59 0.59
N ARG A 332 -24.44 -5.89 0.33
CA ARG A 332 -23.99 -6.53 -0.92
C ARG A 332 -24.66 -5.92 -2.14
N MET A 333 -25.97 -5.69 -2.11
CA MET A 333 -26.68 -5.02 -3.21
C MET A 333 -26.12 -3.62 -3.44
N ALA A 334 -25.89 -2.83 -2.38
CA ALA A 334 -25.30 -1.50 -2.49
C ALA A 334 -23.89 -1.52 -3.11
N ILE A 335 -23.04 -2.47 -2.69
CA ILE A 335 -21.71 -2.69 -3.27
C ILE A 335 -21.82 -3.06 -4.76
N ILE A 336 -22.73 -3.98 -5.12
CA ILE A 336 -22.94 -4.40 -6.52
C ILE A 336 -23.36 -3.21 -7.37
N ARG A 337 -24.30 -2.38 -6.89
CA ARG A 337 -24.74 -1.17 -7.61
C ARG A 337 -23.57 -0.22 -7.84
N LYS A 338 -22.79 0.09 -6.79
CA LYS A 338 -21.62 0.96 -6.89
C LYS A 338 -20.58 0.44 -7.89
N LYS A 339 -20.27 -0.86 -7.83
CA LYS A 339 -19.33 -1.49 -8.77
C LYS A 339 -19.88 -1.54 -10.20
N SER A 340 -21.18 -1.71 -10.36
CA SER A 340 -21.83 -1.67 -11.67
C SER A 340 -21.73 -0.28 -12.29
N GLU A 341 -21.97 0.78 -11.51
CA GLU A 341 -21.77 2.17 -11.93
C GLU A 341 -20.33 2.42 -12.37
N GLU A 342 -19.35 1.95 -11.58
CA GLU A 342 -17.91 2.06 -11.90
C GLU A 342 -17.58 1.43 -13.26
N TYR A 343 -18.10 0.23 -13.53
CA TYR A 343 -17.90 -0.47 -14.79
C TYR A 343 -18.84 -0.03 -15.92
N LYS A 344 -19.67 1.00 -15.69
CA LYS A 344 -20.70 1.49 -16.62
C LYS A 344 -21.65 0.38 -17.07
N LEU A 345 -21.99 -0.50 -16.14
CA LEU A 345 -22.97 -1.56 -16.29
C LEU A 345 -24.34 -1.11 -15.82
N SER A 346 -25.34 -1.25 -16.69
CA SER A 346 -26.75 -1.15 -16.31
C SER A 346 -27.24 -2.54 -15.95
N LEU A 347 -27.47 -2.79 -14.67
CA LEU A 347 -28.10 -4.02 -14.17
C LEU A 347 -29.55 -3.73 -13.79
N SER A 348 -30.45 -4.66 -14.08
CA SER A 348 -31.81 -4.65 -13.56
C SER A 348 -31.85 -5.15 -12.12
N GLU A 349 -32.89 -4.78 -11.37
CA GLU A 349 -32.98 -5.05 -9.93
C GLU A 349 -32.96 -6.55 -9.60
N ASP A 350 -33.62 -7.37 -10.43
CA ASP A 350 -33.61 -8.84 -10.34
C ASP A 350 -32.20 -9.43 -10.47
N ILE A 351 -31.35 -8.84 -11.30
CA ILE A 351 -29.95 -9.27 -11.46
C ILE A 351 -29.12 -8.83 -10.25
N VAL A 352 -29.33 -7.62 -9.72
CA VAL A 352 -28.65 -7.15 -8.51
C VAL A 352 -28.99 -8.04 -7.32
N GLU A 353 -30.27 -8.35 -7.13
CA GLU A 353 -30.76 -9.25 -6.08
C GLU A 353 -30.17 -10.65 -6.23
N TYR A 354 -30.19 -11.22 -7.44
CA TYR A 354 -29.60 -12.52 -7.72
C TYR A 354 -28.10 -12.57 -7.41
N LEU A 355 -27.34 -11.56 -7.86
CA LEU A 355 -25.91 -11.46 -7.58
C LEU A 355 -25.64 -11.33 -6.07
N ALA A 356 -26.44 -10.53 -5.36
CA ALA A 356 -26.31 -10.34 -3.91
C ALA A 356 -26.66 -11.61 -3.12
N GLU A 357 -27.61 -12.40 -3.58
CA GLU A 357 -27.97 -13.67 -2.96
C GLU A 357 -26.85 -14.71 -3.11
N ARG A 358 -26.20 -14.75 -4.28
CA ARG A 358 -25.24 -15.79 -4.65
C ARG A 358 -23.78 -15.46 -4.31
N LEU A 359 -23.35 -14.21 -4.45
CA LEU A 359 -21.99 -13.77 -4.14
C LEU A 359 -21.83 -13.45 -2.64
N ARG A 360 -21.90 -14.48 -1.80
CA ARG A 360 -21.73 -14.36 -0.33
C ARG A 360 -20.25 -14.37 0.08
N GLY A 361 -19.99 -13.89 1.30
CA GLY A 361 -18.67 -13.94 1.92
C GLY A 361 -17.90 -12.63 1.76
N ASN A 362 -17.01 -12.54 0.77
CA ASN A 362 -16.13 -11.38 0.62
C ASN A 362 -16.47 -10.47 -0.57
N VAL A 363 -16.04 -9.21 -0.47
CA VAL A 363 -16.29 -8.16 -1.46
C VAL A 363 -15.48 -8.38 -2.75
N ARG A 364 -14.31 -9.03 -2.69
CA ARG A 364 -13.52 -9.38 -3.89
C ARG A 364 -14.28 -10.35 -4.82
N ARG A 365 -15.07 -11.28 -4.28
CA ARG A 365 -15.93 -12.16 -5.10
C ARG A 365 -17.02 -11.36 -5.81
N ILE A 366 -17.62 -10.40 -5.11
CA ILE A 366 -18.61 -9.48 -5.69
C ILE A 366 -17.98 -8.70 -6.85
N GLU A 367 -16.83 -8.08 -6.60
CA GLU A 367 -16.09 -7.32 -7.62
C GLU A 367 -15.67 -8.20 -8.81
N GLY A 368 -15.11 -9.39 -8.55
CA GLY A 368 -14.74 -10.35 -9.59
C GLY A 368 -15.94 -10.79 -10.43
N GLY A 369 -17.08 -11.06 -9.80
CA GLY A 369 -18.34 -11.41 -10.47
C GLY A 369 -18.84 -10.29 -11.38
N VAL A 370 -18.88 -9.05 -10.90
CA VAL A 370 -19.30 -7.89 -11.69
C VAL A 370 -18.31 -7.59 -12.83
N LYS A 371 -16.98 -7.69 -12.59
CA LYS A 371 -15.93 -7.52 -13.61
C LYS A 371 -16.05 -8.58 -14.71
N LYS A 372 -16.27 -9.85 -14.35
CA LYS A 372 -16.49 -10.92 -15.32
C LYS A 372 -17.80 -10.74 -16.11
N LEU A 373 -18.86 -10.29 -15.44
CA LEU A 373 -20.11 -9.95 -16.12
C LEU A 373 -19.93 -8.83 -17.16
N ARG A 374 -19.14 -7.80 -16.82
CA ARG A 374 -18.76 -6.73 -17.76
C ARG A 374 -18.01 -7.28 -18.97
N ALA A 375 -17.03 -8.16 -18.72
CA ALA A 375 -16.23 -8.76 -19.77
C ALA A 375 -17.11 -9.59 -20.72
N MET A 376 -17.99 -10.45 -20.19
CA MET A 376 -18.91 -11.26 -20.99
C MET A 376 -19.88 -10.39 -21.82
N GLN A 377 -20.44 -9.34 -21.24
CA GLN A 377 -21.27 -8.37 -21.98
C GLN A 377 -20.50 -7.72 -23.12
N PHE A 378 -19.23 -7.34 -22.89
CA PHE A 378 -18.38 -6.73 -23.91
C PHE A 378 -18.08 -7.68 -25.07
N PHE A 379 -17.77 -8.95 -24.79
CA PHE A 379 -17.47 -9.95 -25.83
C PHE A 379 -18.71 -10.40 -26.61
N GLU A 380 -19.86 -10.57 -25.96
CA GLU A 380 -21.09 -11.03 -26.64
C GLU A 380 -21.87 -9.91 -27.33
N GLY A 381 -21.62 -8.64 -26.96
CA GLY A 381 -22.35 -7.48 -27.48
C GLY A 381 -23.84 -7.45 -27.13
N LYS A 382 -24.27 -8.29 -26.19
CA LYS A 382 -25.69 -8.45 -25.78
C LYS A 382 -26.01 -7.65 -24.53
N LYS A 383 -27.30 -7.41 -24.31
CA LYS A 383 -27.82 -6.91 -23.03
C LYS A 383 -27.55 -7.94 -21.94
N ILE A 384 -27.33 -7.46 -20.72
CA ILE A 384 -27.15 -8.32 -19.56
C ILE A 384 -28.50 -8.95 -19.22
N THR A 385 -28.54 -10.28 -19.21
CA THR A 385 -29.68 -11.09 -18.80
C THR A 385 -29.32 -11.89 -17.54
N LEU A 386 -30.34 -12.44 -16.87
CA LEU A 386 -30.11 -13.31 -15.71
C LEU A 386 -29.27 -14.55 -16.08
N ASP A 387 -29.43 -15.10 -17.27
CA ASP A 387 -28.63 -16.24 -17.75
C ASP A 387 -27.15 -15.88 -17.92
N LEU A 388 -26.87 -14.68 -18.43
CA LEU A 388 -25.50 -14.17 -18.53
C LEU A 388 -24.91 -13.94 -17.14
N ALA A 389 -25.70 -13.40 -16.20
CA ALA A 389 -25.28 -13.23 -14.81
C ALA A 389 -24.93 -14.57 -14.14
N ARG A 390 -25.77 -15.60 -14.33
CA ARG A 390 -25.53 -16.99 -13.88
C ARG A 390 -24.21 -17.53 -14.42
N ALA A 391 -23.98 -17.42 -15.73
CA ALA A 391 -22.75 -17.87 -16.36
C ALA A 391 -21.51 -17.11 -15.86
N ALA A 392 -21.64 -15.80 -15.62
CA ALA A 392 -20.55 -14.98 -15.11
C ALA A 392 -20.11 -15.42 -13.71
N ILE A 393 -21.05 -15.68 -12.81
CA ILE A 393 -20.71 -15.95 -11.41
C ILE A 393 -20.46 -17.42 -11.08
N ALA A 394 -20.63 -18.34 -12.03
CA ALA A 394 -20.54 -19.78 -11.80
C ALA A 394 -19.26 -20.20 -11.03
N ASP A 395 -18.11 -19.62 -11.38
CA ASP A 395 -16.81 -19.95 -10.74
C ASP A 395 -16.66 -19.36 -9.32
N PHE A 396 -17.49 -18.38 -8.94
CA PHE A 396 -17.43 -17.67 -7.66
C PHE A 396 -18.41 -18.22 -6.64
N VAL A 397 -19.41 -18.98 -7.11
CA VAL A 397 -20.37 -19.67 -6.26
C VAL A 397 -19.78 -21.04 -5.98
N PRO A 398 -19.49 -21.42 -4.71
CA PRO A 398 -19.10 -22.78 -4.41
C PRO A 398 -20.17 -23.73 -4.95
N GLU A 399 -19.77 -24.83 -5.59
CA GLU A 399 -20.69 -25.91 -5.96
C GLU A 399 -21.56 -26.18 -4.73
N GLU A 400 -22.88 -26.04 -4.86
CA GLU A 400 -23.77 -26.33 -3.74
C GLU A 400 -23.49 -27.77 -3.32
N GLU A 401 -22.81 -27.97 -2.18
CA GLU A 401 -22.65 -29.32 -1.65
C GLU A 401 -24.04 -29.94 -1.58
N PRO A 402 -24.24 -31.11 -2.21
CA PRO A 402 -25.52 -31.79 -2.20
C PRO A 402 -26.06 -31.80 -0.78
N GLU A 403 -27.33 -31.46 -0.64
CA GLU A 403 -27.97 -31.27 0.66
C GLU A 403 -27.83 -32.49 1.59
N HIS A 404 -27.75 -33.68 0.98
CA HIS A 404 -27.39 -34.92 1.64
C HIS A 404 -26.04 -34.83 2.39
N ASN A 405 -24.99 -34.33 1.76
CA ASN A 405 -23.64 -34.22 2.34
C ASN A 405 -23.61 -33.30 3.56
N LYS A 406 -24.44 -32.25 3.60
CA LYS A 406 -24.53 -31.33 4.75
C LYS A 406 -25.14 -32.00 5.98
N ILE A 407 -26.13 -32.87 5.77
CA ILE A 407 -26.73 -33.69 6.83
C ILE A 407 -25.72 -34.73 7.33
N GLU A 408 -24.99 -35.38 6.41
CA GLU A 408 -23.97 -36.37 6.78
C GLU A 408 -22.84 -35.76 7.61
N LYS A 409 -22.26 -34.64 7.18
CA LYS A 409 -21.22 -33.92 7.95
C LYS A 409 -21.70 -33.49 9.34
N THR A 410 -22.96 -33.05 9.45
CA THR A 410 -23.56 -32.69 10.75
C THR A 410 -23.66 -33.91 11.67
N LEU A 411 -24.06 -35.06 11.13
CA LEU A 411 -24.08 -36.32 11.87
C LEU A 411 -22.68 -36.69 12.33
N ASP A 412 -21.68 -36.63 11.45
CA ASP A 412 -20.30 -37.02 11.76
C ASP A 412 -19.68 -36.12 12.84
N LYS A 413 -19.86 -34.80 12.77
CA LYS A 413 -19.37 -33.88 13.82
C LYS A 413 -19.99 -34.14 15.19
N VAL A 414 -21.29 -34.46 15.22
CA VAL A 414 -21.96 -34.86 16.46
C VAL A 414 -21.45 -36.24 16.94
N CYS A 415 -21.20 -37.18 16.02
CA CYS A 415 -20.61 -38.48 16.34
C CYS A 415 -19.25 -38.31 17.03
N ASP A 416 -18.37 -37.49 16.45
CA ASP A 416 -17.03 -37.21 16.97
C ASP A 416 -17.09 -36.53 18.34
N ARG A 417 -17.97 -35.53 18.48
CA ARG A 417 -18.12 -34.77 19.73
C ARG A 417 -18.51 -35.64 20.92
N TYR A 418 -19.49 -36.52 20.70
CA TYR A 418 -20.03 -37.38 21.76
C TYR A 418 -19.35 -38.75 21.81
N ASN A 419 -18.44 -39.05 20.88
CA ASN A 419 -17.81 -40.35 20.69
C ASN A 419 -18.84 -41.49 20.54
N ILE A 420 -19.83 -41.29 19.67
CA ILE A 420 -20.93 -42.23 19.41
C ILE A 420 -21.02 -42.47 17.91
N SER A 421 -21.13 -43.73 17.47
CA SER A 421 -21.24 -44.05 16.05
C SER A 421 -22.55 -43.55 15.43
N ARG A 422 -22.50 -43.24 14.13
CA ARG A 422 -23.65 -42.81 13.33
C ARG A 422 -24.82 -43.79 13.40
N GLU A 423 -24.53 -45.09 13.30
CA GLU A 423 -25.53 -46.16 13.46
C GLU A 423 -26.22 -46.12 14.82
N THR A 424 -25.51 -45.74 15.88
CA THR A 424 -26.07 -45.66 17.23
C THR A 424 -26.94 -44.42 17.40
N ILE A 425 -26.55 -43.29 16.82
CA ILE A 425 -27.34 -42.05 16.81
C ILE A 425 -28.61 -42.23 15.99
N LEU A 426 -28.55 -42.83 14.79
CA LEU A 426 -29.71 -43.09 13.95
C LEU A 426 -30.55 -44.29 14.42
N GLY A 427 -29.96 -45.19 15.22
CA GLY A 427 -30.61 -46.39 15.73
C GLY A 427 -31.57 -46.15 16.89
N LYS A 428 -32.18 -47.24 17.39
CA LYS A 428 -33.24 -47.19 18.43
C LYS A 428 -32.71 -47.14 19.87
N LYS A 429 -31.40 -47.06 20.09
CA LYS A 429 -30.80 -47.09 21.44
C LYS A 429 -31.19 -45.83 22.23
N ARG A 430 -31.66 -46.01 23.48
CA ARG A 430 -32.23 -44.95 24.34
C ARG A 430 -31.41 -44.63 25.60
N SER A 431 -30.12 -44.98 25.64
CA SER A 431 -29.23 -44.54 26.73
C SER A 431 -29.13 -43.01 26.74
N ALA A 432 -29.06 -42.41 27.94
CA ALA A 432 -29.12 -40.95 28.12
C ALA A 432 -28.15 -40.19 27.20
N ASN A 433 -26.88 -40.62 27.12
CA ASN A 433 -25.87 -39.98 26.26
C ASN A 433 -26.20 -40.07 24.76
N VAL A 434 -26.79 -41.17 24.31
CA VAL A 434 -27.20 -41.35 22.90
C VAL A 434 -28.42 -40.50 22.56
N VAL A 435 -29.37 -40.39 23.49
CA VAL A 435 -30.55 -39.54 23.32
C VAL A 435 -30.15 -38.08 23.28
N LEU A 436 -29.22 -37.66 24.15
CA LEU A 436 -28.67 -36.31 24.15
C LEU A 436 -27.99 -35.99 22.81
N ALA A 437 -27.05 -36.82 22.36
CA ALA A 437 -26.37 -36.62 21.07
C ALA A 437 -27.36 -36.57 19.89
N ARG A 438 -28.36 -37.46 19.87
CA ARG A 438 -29.42 -37.47 18.84
C ARG A 438 -30.23 -36.17 18.84
N HIS A 439 -30.65 -35.70 20.02
CA HIS A 439 -31.42 -34.47 20.14
C HIS A 439 -30.58 -33.24 19.79
N THR A 440 -29.29 -33.21 20.17
CA THR A 440 -28.35 -32.16 19.76
C THR A 440 -28.22 -32.11 18.25
N CYS A 441 -28.11 -33.27 17.58
CA CYS A 441 -28.08 -33.33 16.12
C CYS A 441 -29.36 -32.77 15.48
N MET A 442 -30.55 -33.15 15.98
CA MET A 442 -31.83 -32.61 15.51
C MET A 442 -31.93 -31.09 15.68
N TYR A 443 -31.43 -30.57 16.81
CA TYR A 443 -31.38 -29.13 17.07
C TYR A 443 -30.46 -28.41 16.09
N ILE A 444 -29.26 -28.95 15.84
CA ILE A 444 -28.31 -28.36 14.90
C ILE A 444 -28.84 -28.39 13.46
N LEU A 445 -29.51 -29.47 13.03
CA LEU A 445 -30.15 -29.50 11.71
C LEU A 445 -31.23 -28.43 11.58
N ARG A 446 -31.96 -28.14 12.67
CA ARG A 446 -32.99 -27.11 12.70
C ARG A 446 -32.41 -25.69 12.70
N GLU A 447 -31.49 -25.41 13.60
CA GLU A 447 -30.99 -24.05 13.83
C GLU A 447 -29.78 -23.70 12.95
N GLY A 448 -28.95 -24.69 12.63
CA GLY A 448 -27.72 -24.51 11.84
C GLY A 448 -27.94 -24.65 10.33
N LEU A 449 -28.88 -25.51 9.91
CA LEU A 449 -29.20 -25.81 8.51
C LEU A 449 -30.66 -25.52 8.12
N GLU A 450 -31.45 -24.92 9.01
CA GLU A 450 -32.84 -24.48 8.76
C GLU A 450 -33.79 -25.61 8.29
N LYS A 451 -33.49 -26.87 8.61
CA LYS A 451 -34.29 -28.01 8.16
C LYS A 451 -35.68 -28.02 8.78
N THR A 452 -36.67 -28.42 7.99
CA THR A 452 -38.05 -28.62 8.49
C THR A 452 -38.11 -29.82 9.44
N TYR A 453 -39.10 -29.83 10.33
CA TYR A 453 -39.30 -30.95 11.26
C TYR A 453 -39.56 -32.28 10.54
N GLU A 454 -40.14 -32.22 9.33
CA GLU A 454 -40.43 -33.38 8.49
C GLU A 454 -39.15 -33.95 7.87
N GLU A 455 -38.28 -33.09 7.33
CA GLU A 455 -36.97 -33.49 6.80
C GLU A 455 -36.09 -34.11 7.89
N ILE A 456 -36.05 -33.51 9.09
CA ILE A 456 -35.31 -34.06 10.22
C ILE A 456 -35.93 -35.41 10.64
N GLY A 457 -37.26 -35.49 10.67
CA GLY A 457 -37.98 -36.73 10.97
C GLY A 457 -37.62 -37.88 10.02
N ALA A 458 -37.49 -37.58 8.72
CA ALA A 458 -37.06 -38.55 7.72
C ALA A 458 -35.64 -39.07 7.98
N VAL A 459 -34.69 -38.21 8.35
CA VAL A 459 -33.30 -38.60 8.67
C VAL A 459 -33.24 -39.56 9.85
N PHE A 460 -34.01 -39.29 10.92
CA PHE A 460 -34.01 -40.10 12.14
C PHE A 460 -35.09 -41.17 12.19
N SER A 461 -35.84 -41.36 11.10
CA SER A 461 -36.98 -42.30 11.04
C SER A 461 -37.97 -42.12 12.20
N CYS A 462 -38.37 -40.87 12.48
CA CYS A 462 -39.27 -40.51 13.57
C CYS A 462 -40.27 -39.41 13.18
N ASP A 463 -41.37 -39.30 13.93
CA ASP A 463 -42.41 -38.30 13.66
C ASP A 463 -41.95 -36.87 13.98
N HIS A 464 -42.45 -35.89 13.23
CA HIS A 464 -42.13 -34.46 13.41
C HIS A 464 -42.38 -33.96 14.85
N THR A 465 -43.37 -34.51 15.55
CA THR A 465 -43.67 -34.19 16.97
C THR A 465 -42.55 -34.65 17.91
N THR A 466 -41.86 -35.76 17.59
CA THR A 466 -40.70 -36.25 18.34
C THR A 466 -39.51 -35.31 18.16
N VAL A 467 -39.32 -34.80 16.93
CA VAL A 467 -38.28 -33.81 16.63
C VAL A 467 -38.52 -32.50 17.39
N MET A 468 -39.76 -31.99 17.40
CA MET A 468 -40.13 -30.79 18.17
C MET A 468 -39.87 -30.97 19.67
N ALA A 469 -40.21 -32.14 20.23
CA ALA A 469 -39.96 -32.44 21.64
C ALA A 469 -38.45 -32.52 21.96
N ALA A 470 -37.65 -33.07 21.05
CA ALA A 470 -36.20 -33.13 21.17
C ALA A 470 -35.56 -31.73 21.19
N ILE A 471 -35.98 -30.87 20.26
CA ILE A 471 -35.49 -29.48 20.14
C ILE A 471 -35.82 -28.68 21.40
N ARG A 472 -37.08 -28.71 21.86
CA ARG A 472 -37.49 -28.04 23.11
C ARG A 472 -36.75 -28.55 24.34
N LYS A 473 -36.22 -29.77 24.31
CA LYS A 473 -35.42 -30.32 25.40
C LYS A 473 -34.00 -29.72 25.38
N ILE A 474 -33.39 -29.61 24.20
CA ILE A 474 -32.09 -28.96 24.02
C ILE A 474 -32.15 -27.49 24.40
N GLU A 475 -33.18 -26.76 23.97
CA GLU A 475 -33.37 -25.34 24.34
C GLU A 475 -33.41 -25.13 25.86
N ARG A 476 -34.12 -26.01 26.57
CA ARG A 476 -34.17 -25.99 28.04
C ARG A 476 -32.81 -26.32 28.66
N GLU A 477 -32.12 -27.35 28.16
CA GLU A 477 -30.80 -27.71 28.65
C GLU A 477 -29.75 -26.61 28.39
N LYS A 478 -29.85 -25.88 27.27
CA LYS A 478 -29.03 -24.70 26.98
C LYS A 478 -29.30 -23.57 27.98
N ALA A 479 -30.56 -23.30 28.30
CA ALA A 479 -30.94 -22.26 29.26
C ALA A 479 -30.41 -22.56 30.68
N ASP A 480 -30.40 -23.84 31.06
CA ASP A 480 -29.98 -24.27 32.40
C ASP A 480 -28.45 -24.38 32.54
N LYS A 481 -27.70 -24.61 31.44
CA LYS A 481 -26.27 -24.94 31.48
C LYS A 481 -25.45 -24.11 30.46
N PRO A 482 -24.79 -23.02 30.90
CA PRO A 482 -24.01 -22.14 30.03
C PRO A 482 -22.91 -22.87 29.23
N ALA A 483 -22.17 -23.79 29.87
CA ALA A 483 -21.12 -24.56 29.19
C ALA A 483 -21.66 -25.49 28.09
N PHE A 484 -22.90 -25.97 28.23
CA PHE A 484 -23.55 -26.77 27.19
C PHE A 484 -24.07 -25.89 26.04
N ALA A 485 -24.57 -24.70 26.36
CA ALA A 485 -24.99 -23.74 25.34
C ALA A 485 -23.82 -23.31 24.44
N GLU A 486 -22.67 -23.00 25.03
CA GLU A 486 -21.45 -22.66 24.31
C GLU A 486 -20.95 -23.82 23.42
N ASP A 487 -21.00 -25.05 23.94
CA ASP A 487 -20.63 -26.26 23.17
C ASP A 487 -21.50 -26.46 21.93
N VAL A 488 -22.82 -26.33 22.08
CA VAL A 488 -23.77 -26.45 20.97
C VAL A 488 -23.60 -25.30 19.95
N GLU A 489 -23.33 -24.09 20.42
CA GLU A 489 -23.10 -22.93 19.54
C GLU A 489 -21.79 -23.05 18.76
N ASN A 490 -20.73 -23.59 19.38
CA ASN A 490 -19.49 -23.90 18.68
C ASN A 490 -19.71 -24.98 17.61
N LEU A 491 -20.46 -26.05 17.89
CA LEU A 491 -20.80 -27.05 16.88
C LEU A 491 -21.59 -26.46 15.70
N ILE A 492 -22.54 -25.57 15.97
CA ILE A 492 -23.31 -24.87 14.92
C ILE A 492 -22.37 -24.00 14.08
N ARG A 493 -21.48 -23.24 14.73
CA ARG A 493 -20.50 -22.39 14.05
C ARG A 493 -19.58 -23.23 13.16
N ASP A 494 -19.02 -24.32 13.68
CA ASP A 494 -18.14 -25.21 12.93
C ASP A 494 -18.85 -25.80 11.70
N ILE A 495 -20.14 -26.15 11.80
CA ILE A 495 -20.94 -26.68 10.67
C ILE A 495 -21.27 -25.59 9.64
N GLN A 496 -21.41 -24.34 10.08
CA GLN A 496 -21.67 -23.21 9.20
C GLN A 496 -20.41 -22.65 8.55
N GLU A 497 -19.25 -22.79 9.18
CA GLU A 497 -17.95 -22.33 8.67
C GLU A 497 -17.26 -23.32 7.72
N ASP A 498 -17.60 -24.62 7.78
CA ASP A 498 -17.21 -25.64 6.78
C ASP A 498 -18.07 -25.59 5.49
N LYS A 499 -18.79 -24.49 5.25
CA LYS A 499 -19.53 -24.17 4.01
C LYS A 499 -18.68 -23.29 3.09
#